data_AF-A0A1I7S644-F1
#
_entry.id   AF-A0A1I7S644-F1
#
_cell.length_a   1.000
_cell.length_b   1.000
_cell.length_c   1.000
_cell.angle_alpha   90.00
_cell.angle_beta   90.00
_cell.angle_gamma   90.00
#
_symmetry.space_group_name_H-M   'P 1'
#
loop_
_entity.id
_entity.type
_entity.pdbx_description
1 polymer ?
#
loop_
_entity_poly.entity_id
_entity_poly.type
_entity_poly.pdbx_seq_one_letter_code
_entity_poly.pdbx_strand_id
1 'polypeptide(L)'
;MYVLLMLCRFLFRYFQGTAKERPAKIMSDKKFFVALAVVFISTAAFNAYRYVQSFYGGKDYQLQFPDNNTALKEFIMSHTVSVLNSSDSYMLAFSYLVYPAIVLVGTFCTVQCYRFQHNPENRINGRTKRMYSVLITGLAIEQAAEVVWYMVPYLAIVVIAPYRKKFVLFHITYRWFYAYPTFQMIFTLMFYRRYRVAAMAIWADVGAYINSASVSVMSSDNGSEG
;
A
#
# COMPACT_ATOMS: atom_id res chain seq x y z
N MET A 1 -5.74 3.78 1.37
CA MET A 1 -5.28 3.32 0.03
C MET A 1 -4.61 1.96 0.08
N TYR A 2 -3.50 1.80 0.83
CA TYR A 2 -2.80 0.51 0.99
C TYR A 2 -3.74 -0.68 1.26
N VAL A 3 -4.66 -0.49 2.20
CA VAL A 3 -5.75 -1.44 2.55
C VAL A 3 -6.51 -1.97 1.34
N LEU A 4 -7.04 -1.07 0.50
CA LEU A 4 -7.88 -1.44 -0.63
C LEU A 4 -7.07 -2.22 -1.67
N LEU A 5 -5.82 -1.81 -1.89
CA LEU A 5 -4.92 -2.51 -2.80
C LEU A 5 -4.58 -3.92 -2.28
N MET A 6 -4.34 -4.07 -0.98
CA MET A 6 -4.07 -5.38 -0.38
C MET A 6 -5.30 -6.28 -0.42
N LEU A 7 -6.49 -5.78 -0.09
CA LEU A 7 -7.74 -6.53 -0.23
C LEU A 7 -7.97 -7.00 -1.66
N CYS A 8 -7.85 -6.09 -2.64
CA CYS A 8 -7.99 -6.45 -4.05
C CYS A 8 -6.94 -7.49 -4.46
N ARG A 9 -5.71 -7.38 -3.97
CA ARG A 9 -4.65 -8.35 -4.26
C ARG A 9 -4.93 -9.72 -3.66
N PHE A 10 -5.34 -9.80 -2.40
CA PHE A 10 -5.72 -11.06 -1.74
C PHE A 10 -6.89 -11.73 -2.48
N LEU A 11 -7.93 -10.97 -2.80
CA LEU A 11 -9.11 -11.45 -3.53
C LEU A 11 -8.74 -11.91 -4.95
N PHE A 12 -7.94 -11.12 -5.68
CA PHE A 12 -7.50 -11.47 -7.01
C PHE A 12 -6.73 -12.80 -7.03
N ARG A 13 -5.80 -12.96 -6.10
CA ARG A 13 -5.02 -14.20 -5.96
C ARG A 13 -5.87 -15.38 -5.50
N TYR A 14 -6.86 -15.14 -4.64
CA TYR A 14 -7.83 -16.15 -4.27
C TYR A 14 -8.62 -16.64 -5.49
N PHE A 15 -9.15 -15.72 -6.31
CA PHE A 15 -9.89 -16.08 -7.52
C PHE A 15 -9.00 -16.81 -8.52
N GLN A 16 -7.76 -16.36 -8.68
CA GLN A 16 -6.77 -17.03 -9.52
C GLN A 16 -6.41 -18.43 -8.99
N GLY A 17 -6.23 -18.58 -7.67
CA GLY A 17 -5.85 -19.82 -6.99
C GLY A 17 -6.96 -20.87 -6.91
N THR A 18 -8.22 -20.44 -7.00
CA THR A 18 -9.41 -21.32 -6.94
C THR A 18 -10.09 -21.51 -8.30
N ALA A 19 -9.40 -21.18 -9.39
CA ALA A 19 -9.91 -21.27 -10.77
C ALA A 19 -11.26 -20.55 -11.00
N LYS A 20 -11.56 -19.49 -10.25
CA LYS A 20 -12.76 -18.68 -10.44
C LYS A 20 -12.54 -17.67 -11.56
N GLU A 21 -12.71 -18.13 -12.80
CA GLU A 21 -12.38 -17.35 -14.00
C GLU A 21 -13.18 -16.05 -14.14
N ARG A 22 -14.50 -16.08 -13.91
CA ARG A 22 -15.37 -14.89 -14.04
C ARG A 22 -14.90 -13.71 -13.15
N PRO A 23 -14.75 -13.86 -11.83
CA PRO A 23 -14.30 -12.76 -10.98
C PRO A 23 -12.84 -12.38 -11.24
N ALA A 24 -11.96 -13.33 -11.57
CA ALA A 24 -10.58 -13.03 -11.95
C ALA A 24 -10.51 -12.17 -13.23
N LYS A 25 -11.38 -12.44 -14.20
CA LYS A 25 -11.48 -11.66 -15.46
C LYS A 25 -11.99 -10.25 -15.20
N ILE A 26 -13.00 -10.10 -14.34
CA ILE A 26 -13.53 -8.79 -13.94
C ILE A 26 -12.44 -7.94 -13.29
N MET A 27 -11.67 -8.51 -12.33
CA MET A 27 -10.59 -7.79 -11.67
C MET A 27 -9.37 -7.53 -12.57
N SER A 28 -9.25 -8.24 -13.70
CA SER A 28 -8.22 -8.00 -14.71
C SER A 28 -8.66 -7.00 -15.79
N ASP A 29 -9.92 -6.55 -15.78
CA ASP A 29 -10.47 -5.67 -16.81
C ASP A 29 -9.92 -4.24 -16.66
N LYS A 30 -9.64 -3.58 -17.79
CA LYS A 30 -9.23 -2.17 -17.82
C LYS A 30 -10.21 -1.26 -17.05
N LYS A 31 -11.51 -1.54 -17.12
CA LYS A 31 -12.55 -0.80 -16.39
C LYS A 31 -12.38 -0.89 -14.88
N PHE A 32 -11.97 -2.05 -14.38
CA PHE A 32 -11.70 -2.25 -12.95
C PHE A 32 -10.50 -1.41 -12.49
N PHE A 33 -9.43 -1.36 -13.30
CA PHE A 33 -8.28 -0.49 -13.01
C PHE A 33 -8.64 1.00 -13.05
N VAL A 34 -9.49 1.43 -13.99
CA VAL A 34 -10.00 2.80 -14.02
C VAL A 34 -10.82 3.12 -12.77
N ALA A 35 -11.71 2.22 -12.35
CA ALA A 35 -12.47 2.39 -11.11
C ALA A 35 -11.55 2.50 -9.88
N LEU A 36 -10.53 1.65 -9.79
CA LEU A 36 -9.49 1.72 -8.76
C LEU A 36 -8.75 3.07 -8.78
N ALA A 37 -8.42 3.59 -9.96
CA ALA A 37 -7.77 4.88 -10.12
C ALA A 37 -8.67 6.04 -9.67
N VAL A 38 -9.97 6.00 -9.99
CA VAL A 38 -10.94 7.01 -9.52
C VAL A 38 -11.06 6.98 -8.00
N VAL A 39 -11.16 5.79 -7.39
CA VAL A 39 -11.18 5.64 -5.92
C VAL A 39 -9.88 6.17 -5.32
N PHE A 40 -8.73 5.90 -5.94
CA PHE A 40 -7.44 6.44 -5.51
C PHE A 40 -7.40 7.96 -5.53
N ILE A 41 -7.77 8.59 -6.64
CA ILE A 41 -7.79 10.05 -6.79
C ILE A 41 -8.76 10.68 -5.77
N SER A 42 -9.95 10.10 -5.61
CA SER A 42 -10.94 10.58 -4.64
C SER A 42 -10.43 10.51 -3.20
N THR A 43 -9.77 9.39 -2.85
CA THR A 43 -9.16 9.21 -1.52
C THR A 43 -8.00 10.18 -1.32
N ALA A 44 -7.17 10.39 -2.33
CA ALA A 44 -6.05 11.33 -2.28
C ALA A 44 -6.53 12.77 -2.11
N ALA A 45 -7.55 13.18 -2.87
CA ALA A 45 -8.18 14.49 -2.75
C ALA A 45 -8.79 14.70 -1.35
N PHE A 46 -9.50 13.70 -0.82
CA PHE A 46 -10.06 13.77 0.53
C PHE A 46 -8.96 13.90 1.60
N ASN A 47 -7.87 13.14 1.49
CA ASN A 47 -6.75 13.25 2.43
C ASN A 47 -6.02 14.58 2.30
N ALA A 48 -5.82 15.08 1.08
CA ALA A 48 -5.23 16.40 0.84
C ALA A 48 -6.09 17.51 1.47
N TYR A 49 -7.41 17.45 1.29
CA TYR A 49 -8.34 18.39 1.93
C TYR A 49 -8.24 18.34 3.46
N ARG A 50 -8.21 17.14 4.06
CA ARG A 50 -8.08 16.98 5.52
C ARG A 50 -6.71 17.45 6.03
N TYR A 51 -5.65 17.22 5.28
CA TYR A 51 -4.30 17.71 5.59
C TYR A 51 -4.25 19.24 5.57
N VAL A 52 -4.84 19.85 4.53
CA VAL A 52 -4.96 21.31 4.42
C VAL A 52 -5.76 21.88 5.60
N GLN A 53 -6.89 21.27 5.96
CA GLN A 53 -7.65 21.68 7.14
C GLN A 53 -6.85 21.57 8.45
N SER A 54 -6.04 20.51 8.62
CA SER A 54 -5.20 20.34 9.82
C SER A 54 -4.08 21.39 9.90
N PHE A 55 -3.56 21.84 8.76
CA PHE A 55 -2.60 22.94 8.68
C PHE A 55 -3.23 24.29 9.03
N TYR A 56 -4.41 24.59 8.49
CA TYR A 56 -5.10 25.84 8.82
C TYR A 56 -5.57 25.87 10.27
N GLY A 57 -6.12 24.76 10.78
CA GLY A 57 -6.47 24.63 12.20
C GLY A 57 -5.27 24.71 13.14
N GLY A 58 -4.07 24.35 12.66
CA GLY A 58 -2.81 24.55 13.35
C GLY A 58 -2.45 26.02 13.61
N LYS A 59 -2.63 26.87 12.59
CA LYS A 59 -2.44 28.33 12.73
C LYS A 59 -3.46 28.93 13.69
N ASP A 60 -4.72 28.52 13.60
CA ASP A 60 -5.76 29.02 14.50
C ASP A 60 -5.48 28.64 15.95
N TYR A 61 -4.97 27.43 16.20
CA TYR A 61 -4.54 26.99 17.53
C TYR A 61 -3.31 27.74 18.05
N GLN A 62 -2.34 28.06 17.19
CA GLN A 62 -1.20 28.90 17.59
C GLN A 62 -1.65 30.27 18.06
N LEU A 63 -2.60 30.89 17.35
CA LEU A 63 -3.14 32.21 17.69
C LEU A 63 -3.95 32.20 18.99
N GLN A 64 -4.59 31.08 19.33
CA GLN A 64 -5.42 30.92 20.53
C GLN A 64 -4.68 30.31 21.72
N PHE A 65 -3.38 30.00 21.58
CA PHE A 65 -2.62 29.32 22.63
C PHE A 65 -2.44 30.23 23.87
N PRO A 66 -2.75 29.75 25.09
CA PRO A 66 -2.78 30.59 26.29
C PRO A 66 -1.38 31.07 26.73
N ASP A 67 -1.34 32.30 27.26
CA ASP A 67 -0.09 33.01 27.60
C ASP A 67 0.54 32.60 28.94
N ASN A 68 0.01 31.57 29.58
CA ASN A 68 0.42 31.13 30.91
C ASN A 68 1.87 30.63 30.97
N ASN A 69 2.49 30.29 29.84
CA ASN A 69 3.89 29.89 29.76
C ASN A 69 4.55 30.45 28.48
N THR A 70 5.26 31.56 28.63
CA THR A 70 5.90 32.31 27.54
C THR A 70 6.90 31.48 26.74
N ALA A 71 7.73 30.67 27.40
CA ALA A 71 8.71 29.81 26.72
C ALA A 71 8.02 28.73 25.84
N LEU A 72 6.90 28.18 26.31
CA LEU A 72 6.14 27.19 25.56
C LEU A 72 5.39 27.84 24.37
N LYS A 73 4.88 29.06 24.57
CA LYS A 73 4.22 29.83 23.51
C LYS A 73 5.20 30.19 22.39
N GLU A 74 6.41 30.67 22.71
CA GLU A 74 7.47 30.93 21.73
C GLU A 74 7.85 29.68 20.94
N PHE A 75 7.98 28.54 21.62
CA PHE A 75 8.25 27.26 20.97
C PHE A 75 7.14 26.85 19.99
N ILE A 76 5.88 27.00 20.39
CA ILE A 76 4.71 26.63 19.58
C ILE A 76 4.49 27.59 18.41
N MET A 77 4.74 28.89 18.60
CA MET A 77 4.65 29.93 17.56
C MET A 77 5.77 29.82 16.51
N SER A 78 6.96 29.35 16.90
CA SER A 78 8.12 29.20 16.00
C SER A 78 8.10 27.93 15.15
N HIS A 79 7.26 26.95 15.48
CA HIS A 79 7.19 25.67 14.78
C HIS A 79 5.90 25.55 13.97
N THR A 80 5.89 24.76 12.90
CA THR A 80 4.64 24.44 12.20
C THR A 80 3.83 23.44 13.01
N VAL A 81 2.72 23.88 13.60
CA VAL A 81 1.82 23.03 14.38
C VAL A 81 0.72 22.53 13.46
N SER A 82 0.43 21.23 13.53
CA SER A 82 -0.76 20.64 12.90
C SER A 82 -1.67 20.16 14.01
N VAL A 83 -2.93 20.59 13.99
CA VAL A 83 -3.92 20.14 14.97
C VAL A 83 -4.65 18.97 14.35
N LEU A 84 -4.43 17.79 14.94
CA LEU A 84 -5.28 16.64 14.72
C LEU A 84 -6.46 16.78 15.68
N ASN A 85 -7.66 17.00 15.16
CA ASN A 85 -8.86 16.93 15.98
C ASN A 85 -8.93 15.53 16.60
N SER A 86 -8.96 15.48 17.92
CA SER A 86 -9.03 14.23 18.72
C SER A 86 -10.28 13.39 18.42
N SER A 87 -11.24 13.93 17.66
CA SER A 87 -12.40 13.21 17.11
C SER A 87 -12.11 12.45 15.81
N ASP A 88 -10.84 12.22 15.45
CA ASP A 88 -10.47 11.39 14.29
C ASP A 88 -10.68 9.90 14.60
N SER A 89 -11.95 9.56 14.79
CA SER A 89 -12.56 8.24 14.66
C SER A 89 -12.06 7.47 13.43
N TYR A 90 -11.60 8.17 12.40
CA TYR A 90 -10.93 7.58 11.23
C TYR A 90 -9.63 6.87 11.57
N MET A 91 -8.73 7.44 12.40
CA MET A 91 -7.47 6.78 12.77
C MET A 91 -7.70 5.56 13.67
N LEU A 92 -8.67 5.66 14.58
CA LEU A 92 -9.10 4.55 15.43
C LEU A 92 -9.78 3.44 14.61
N ALA A 93 -10.76 3.76 13.77
CA ALA A 93 -11.43 2.77 12.93
C ALA A 93 -10.48 2.09 11.93
N PHE A 94 -9.53 2.84 11.37
CA PHE A 94 -8.54 2.30 10.44
C PHE A 94 -7.57 1.33 11.12
N SER A 95 -7.10 1.66 12.33
CA SER A 95 -6.13 0.84 13.06
C SER A 95 -6.78 -0.40 13.71
N TYR A 96 -8.01 -0.25 14.24
CA TYR A 96 -8.66 -1.30 15.03
C TYR A 96 -9.65 -2.17 14.25
N LEU A 97 -10.13 -1.73 13.09
CA LEU A 97 -11.19 -2.43 12.36
C LEU A 97 -10.72 -2.84 10.96
N VAL A 98 -10.13 -1.90 10.24
CA VAL A 98 -9.73 -2.13 8.85
C VAL A 98 -8.50 -3.05 8.75
N TYR A 99 -7.46 -2.82 9.55
CA TYR A 99 -6.25 -3.64 9.48
C TYR A 99 -6.46 -5.10 9.90
N PRO A 100 -7.15 -5.41 11.01
CA PRO A 100 -7.49 -6.79 11.37
C PRO A 100 -8.36 -7.47 10.31
N ALA A 101 -9.29 -6.74 9.68
CA ALA A 101 -10.11 -7.27 8.61
C ALA A 101 -9.28 -7.72 7.39
N ILE A 102 -8.23 -6.98 7.01
CA ILE A 102 -7.32 -7.40 5.92
C ILE A 102 -6.63 -8.70 6.26
N VAL A 103 -6.09 -8.82 7.47
CA VAL A 103 -5.39 -10.03 7.91
C VAL A 103 -6.36 -11.22 7.90
N LEU A 104 -7.60 -11.03 8.38
CA LEU A 104 -8.63 -12.07 8.37
C LEU A 104 -9.02 -12.49 6.93
N VAL A 105 -9.22 -11.53 6.04
CA VAL A 105 -9.52 -11.79 4.62
C VAL A 105 -8.34 -12.49 3.94
N GLY A 106 -7.11 -12.07 4.24
CA GLY A 106 -5.88 -12.71 3.78
C GLY A 106 -5.79 -14.16 4.23
N THR A 107 -6.01 -14.43 5.53
CA THR A 107 -6.06 -15.79 6.08
C THR A 107 -7.11 -16.62 5.37
N PHE A 108 -8.32 -16.10 5.24
CA PHE A 108 -9.44 -16.79 4.59
C PHE A 108 -9.07 -17.16 3.15
N CYS A 109 -8.55 -16.21 2.38
CA CYS A 109 -8.10 -16.43 1.00
C CYS A 109 -7.04 -17.54 0.92
N THR A 110 -6.02 -17.49 1.79
CA THR A 110 -4.93 -18.47 1.84
C THR A 110 -5.45 -19.87 2.19
N VAL A 111 -6.28 -19.98 3.22
CA VAL A 111 -6.87 -21.25 3.66
C VAL A 111 -7.76 -21.86 2.58
N GLN A 112 -8.58 -21.06 1.91
CA GLN A 112 -9.45 -21.57 0.86
C GLN A 112 -8.66 -22.04 -0.37
N CYS A 113 -7.59 -21.34 -0.75
CA CYS A 113 -6.68 -21.81 -1.80
C CYS A 113 -6.02 -23.14 -1.42
N TYR A 114 -5.57 -23.28 -0.16
CA TYR A 114 -5.00 -24.52 0.34
C TYR A 114 -6.00 -25.69 0.30
N ARG A 115 -7.24 -25.47 0.79
CA ARG A 115 -8.33 -26.46 0.74
C ARG A 115 -8.66 -26.86 -0.69
N PHE A 116 -8.71 -25.90 -1.62
CA PHE A 116 -8.94 -26.17 -3.03
C PHE A 116 -7.84 -27.05 -3.65
N GLN A 117 -6.57 -26.81 -3.32
CA GLN A 117 -5.45 -27.62 -3.81
C GLN A 117 -5.45 -29.05 -3.24
N HIS A 118 -5.92 -29.22 -2.01
CA HIS A 118 -5.99 -30.52 -1.33
C HIS A 118 -7.27 -31.30 -1.59
N ASN A 119 -8.26 -30.72 -2.29
CA ASN A 119 -9.49 -31.45 -2.63
C ASN A 119 -9.19 -32.57 -3.64
N PRO A 120 -9.43 -33.86 -3.30
CA PRO A 120 -9.21 -34.98 -4.21
C PRO A 120 -10.11 -34.97 -5.45
N GLU A 121 -11.25 -34.27 -5.42
CA GLU A 121 -12.17 -34.13 -6.55
C GLU A 121 -11.61 -33.24 -7.66
N ASN A 122 -10.64 -32.37 -7.33
CA ASN A 122 -10.04 -31.44 -8.27
C ASN A 122 -8.97 -32.15 -9.13
N ARG A 123 -9.34 -32.52 -10.37
CA ARG A 123 -8.43 -33.12 -11.36
C ARG A 123 -7.47 -32.10 -11.99
N ILE A 124 -6.65 -31.48 -11.16
CA ILE A 124 -5.69 -30.45 -11.58
C ILE A 124 -4.36 -31.10 -11.98
N ASN A 125 -3.85 -30.75 -13.16
CA ASN A 125 -2.54 -31.21 -13.64
C ASN A 125 -1.41 -30.83 -12.66
N GLY A 126 -0.40 -31.69 -12.49
CA GLY A 126 0.75 -31.46 -11.60
C GLY A 126 1.49 -30.14 -11.84
N ARG A 127 1.57 -29.68 -13.10
CA ARG A 127 2.12 -28.35 -13.43
C ARG A 127 1.31 -27.21 -12.78
N THR A 128 -0.01 -27.31 -12.82
CA THR A 128 -0.93 -26.34 -12.24
C THR A 128 -0.94 -26.43 -10.71
N LYS A 129 -0.81 -27.64 -10.14
CA LYS A 129 -0.65 -27.84 -8.69
C LYS A 129 0.62 -27.17 -8.15
N ARG A 130 1.73 -27.26 -8.88
CA ARG A 130 2.99 -26.57 -8.53
C ARG A 130 2.85 -25.04 -8.63
N MET A 131 2.14 -24.55 -9.65
CA MET A 131 1.83 -23.13 -9.77
C MET A 131 1.00 -22.64 -8.57
N TYR A 132 -0.07 -23.34 -8.18
CA TYR A 132 -0.88 -22.97 -7.03
C TYR A 132 -0.13 -23.00 -5.71
N SER A 133 0.74 -24.00 -5.51
CA SER A 133 1.62 -24.06 -4.34
C SER A 133 2.48 -22.79 -4.21
N VAL A 134 3.09 -22.33 -5.31
CA VAL A 134 3.86 -21.08 -5.31
C VAL A 134 2.96 -19.87 -4.99
N LEU A 135 1.75 -19.78 -5.56
CA LEU A 135 0.84 -18.67 -5.24
C LEU A 135 0.41 -18.66 -3.76
N ILE A 136 0.12 -19.83 -3.18
CA ILE A 136 -0.27 -19.97 -1.76
C ILE A 136 0.89 -19.60 -0.85
N THR A 137 2.10 -20.07 -1.14
CA THR A 137 3.30 -19.69 -0.37
C THR A 137 3.54 -18.18 -0.45
N GLY A 138 3.36 -17.56 -1.62
CA GLY A 138 3.48 -16.11 -1.77
C GLY A 138 2.42 -15.32 -0.97
N LEU A 139 1.17 -15.81 -0.93
CA LEU A 139 0.12 -15.26 -0.06
C LEU A 139 0.49 -15.34 1.42
N ALA A 140 0.99 -16.51 1.86
CA ALA A 140 1.39 -16.72 3.24
C ALA A 140 2.56 -15.83 3.67
N ILE A 141 3.58 -15.67 2.80
CA ILE A 141 4.71 -14.77 3.07
C ILE A 141 4.26 -13.31 3.18
N GLU A 142 3.39 -12.86 2.28
CA GLU A 142 2.88 -11.49 2.31
C GLU A 142 2.08 -11.21 3.57
N GLN A 143 1.25 -12.17 3.96
CA GLN A 143 0.48 -12.08 5.18
C GLN A 143 1.37 -12.09 6.43
N ALA A 144 2.39 -12.95 6.47
CA ALA A 144 3.38 -12.95 7.54
C ALA A 144 4.14 -11.62 7.60
N ALA A 145 4.51 -11.06 6.44
CA ALA A 145 5.14 -9.75 6.36
C ALA A 145 4.21 -8.65 6.90
N GLU A 146 2.91 -8.63 6.56
CA GLU A 146 1.97 -7.65 7.13
C GLU A 146 1.88 -7.75 8.65
N VAL A 147 1.83 -8.97 9.19
CA VAL A 147 1.78 -9.21 10.65
C VAL A 147 3.06 -8.71 11.32
N VAL A 148 4.23 -9.06 10.79
CA VAL A 148 5.52 -8.67 11.36
C VAL A 148 5.77 -7.17 11.21
N TRP A 149 5.40 -6.57 10.09
CA TRP A 149 5.64 -5.15 9.85
C TRP A 149 4.68 -4.29 10.69
N TYR A 150 3.42 -4.72 10.91
CA TYR A 150 2.34 -3.91 11.53
C TYR A 150 1.89 -4.40 12.88
N MET A 151 1.36 -5.62 12.94
CA MET A 151 0.72 -6.11 14.16
C MET A 151 1.74 -6.20 15.30
N VAL A 152 2.95 -6.69 15.01
CA VAL A 152 3.99 -6.85 16.04
C VAL A 152 4.44 -5.51 16.63
N PRO A 153 4.88 -4.50 15.85
CA PRO A 153 5.27 -3.20 16.41
C PRO A 153 4.11 -2.49 17.10
N TYR A 154 2.91 -2.57 16.52
CA TYR A 154 1.74 -1.92 17.09
C TYR A 154 1.36 -2.50 18.45
N LEU A 155 1.26 -3.84 18.56
CA LEU A 155 0.99 -4.53 19.82
C LEU A 155 2.10 -4.31 20.85
N ALA A 156 3.36 -4.30 20.42
CA ALA A 156 4.49 -3.99 21.29
C ALA A 156 4.36 -2.59 21.91
N ILE A 157 3.93 -1.58 21.14
CA ILE A 157 3.70 -0.23 21.68
C ILE A 157 2.51 -0.21 22.64
N VAL A 158 1.43 -0.90 22.32
CA VAL A 158 0.23 -0.93 23.19
C VAL A 158 0.54 -1.58 24.54
N VAL A 159 1.23 -2.73 24.52
CA VAL A 159 1.45 -3.59 25.70
C VAL A 159 2.69 -3.18 26.50
N ILE A 160 3.80 -2.88 25.82
CA ILE A 160 5.12 -2.76 26.46
C ILE A 160 5.53 -1.30 26.67
N ALA A 161 5.12 -0.37 25.80
CA ALA A 161 5.65 0.98 25.86
C ALA A 161 5.04 1.84 26.99
N PRO A 162 5.85 2.69 27.66
CA PRO A 162 5.36 3.61 28.68
C PRO A 162 4.43 4.66 28.06
N TYR A 163 3.33 4.99 28.75
CA TYR A 163 2.24 5.84 28.25
C TYR A 163 2.73 7.16 27.64
N ARG A 164 3.70 7.81 28.30
CA ARG A 164 4.30 9.09 27.88
C ARG A 164 5.04 9.02 26.53
N LYS A 165 5.48 7.83 26.10
CA LYS A 165 6.23 7.63 24.84
C LYS A 165 5.41 6.98 23.73
N LYS A 166 4.18 6.51 24.02
CA LYS A 166 3.34 5.80 23.04
C LYS A 166 3.10 6.62 21.77
N PHE A 167 2.81 7.90 21.90
CA PHE A 167 2.59 8.79 20.75
C PHE A 167 3.80 8.83 19.80
N VAL A 168 5.00 9.05 20.34
CA VAL A 168 6.25 9.09 19.56
C VAL A 168 6.53 7.73 18.90
N LEU A 169 6.32 6.63 19.64
CA LEU A 169 6.54 5.30 19.10
C LEU A 169 5.55 4.94 18.00
N PHE A 170 4.26 5.29 18.14
CA PHE A 170 3.27 5.13 17.07
C PHE A 170 3.65 5.94 15.83
N HIS A 171 4.16 7.17 16.00
CA HIS A 171 4.63 7.99 14.88
C HIS A 171 5.82 7.35 14.15
N ILE A 172 6.78 6.78 14.89
CA ILE A 172 7.92 6.06 14.31
C ILE A 172 7.44 4.82 13.54
N THR A 173 6.56 4.01 14.14
CA THR A 173 5.97 2.83 13.48
C THR A 173 5.19 3.23 12.23
N TYR A 174 4.43 4.33 12.27
CA TYR A 174 3.72 4.84 11.09
C TYR A 174 4.67 5.27 9.96
N ARG A 175 5.85 5.81 10.26
CA ARG A 175 6.86 6.10 9.23
C ARG A 175 7.51 4.82 8.67
N TRP A 176 7.72 3.83 9.53
CA TRP A 176 8.21 2.50 9.12
C TRP A 176 7.27 1.83 8.11
N PHE A 177 5.96 2.14 8.17
CA PHE A 177 4.99 1.68 7.18
C PHE A 177 5.24 2.13 5.76
N TYR A 178 5.85 3.30 5.56
CA TYR A 178 6.11 3.80 4.21
C TYR A 178 7.13 2.94 3.43
N ALA A 179 7.92 2.12 4.11
CA ALA A 179 8.82 1.17 3.47
C ALA A 179 8.11 -0.12 2.99
N TYR A 180 6.91 -0.42 3.51
CA TYR A 180 6.21 -1.67 3.20
C TYR A 180 5.87 -1.82 1.70
N PRO A 181 5.36 -0.80 0.99
CA PRO A 181 5.12 -0.91 -0.46
C PRO A 181 6.39 -1.27 -1.25
N THR A 182 7.55 -0.77 -0.82
CA THR A 182 8.85 -1.09 -1.43
C THR A 182 9.20 -2.56 -1.24
N PHE A 183 9.06 -3.08 -0.01
CA PHE A 183 9.19 -4.51 0.27
C PHE A 183 8.26 -5.34 -0.63
N GLN A 184 7.00 -4.94 -0.72
CA GLN A 184 5.99 -5.67 -1.49
C GLN A 184 6.30 -5.68 -2.99
N MET A 185 6.81 -4.57 -3.53
CA MET A 185 7.28 -4.48 -4.92
C MET A 185 8.46 -5.42 -5.17
N ILE A 186 9.50 -5.35 -4.33
CA ILE A 186 10.70 -6.20 -4.44
C ILE A 186 10.32 -7.68 -4.32
N PHE A 187 9.50 -8.03 -3.33
CA PHE A 187 8.98 -9.38 -3.16
C PHE A 187 8.24 -9.87 -4.40
N THR A 188 7.35 -9.05 -4.96
CA THR A 188 6.58 -9.41 -6.16
C THR A 188 7.50 -9.66 -7.36
N LEU A 189 8.51 -8.82 -7.56
CA LEU A 189 9.47 -8.95 -8.67
C LEU A 189 10.41 -10.15 -8.50
N MET A 190 10.85 -10.45 -7.27
CA MET A 190 11.74 -11.59 -7.01
C MET A 190 10.99 -12.92 -7.08
N PHE A 191 9.80 -12.99 -6.49
CA PHE A 191 9.07 -14.24 -6.31
C PHE A 191 8.29 -14.66 -7.56
N TYR A 192 7.77 -13.70 -8.33
CA TYR A 192 6.97 -13.99 -9.52
C TYR A 192 7.71 -13.66 -10.82
N ARG A 193 8.31 -14.70 -11.42
CA ARG A 193 9.04 -14.59 -12.69
C ARG A 193 8.27 -13.85 -13.80
N ARG A 194 6.95 -14.04 -13.91
CA ARG A 194 6.11 -13.36 -14.93
C ARG A 194 6.10 -11.84 -14.75
N TYR A 195 5.99 -11.35 -13.52
CA TYR A 195 6.02 -9.91 -13.25
C TYR A 195 7.41 -9.33 -13.51
N ARG A 196 8.47 -10.08 -13.18
CA ARG A 196 9.85 -9.68 -13.51
C ARG A 196 10.06 -9.53 -15.03
N VAL A 197 9.60 -10.50 -15.80
CA VAL A 197 9.70 -10.48 -17.28
C VAL A 197 8.90 -9.31 -17.85
N ALA A 198 7.67 -9.09 -17.38
CA ALA A 198 6.87 -7.95 -17.81
C ALA A 198 7.52 -6.60 -17.47
N ALA A 199 8.08 -6.46 -16.26
CA ALA A 199 8.81 -5.26 -15.87
C ALA A 199 10.05 -5.02 -16.75
N MET A 200 10.84 -6.07 -17.03
CA MET A 200 11.99 -5.97 -17.94
C MET A 200 11.58 -5.57 -19.36
N ALA A 201 10.47 -6.09 -19.88
CA ALA A 201 9.95 -5.72 -21.20
C ALA A 201 9.57 -4.23 -21.25
N ILE A 202 8.83 -3.74 -20.25
CA ILE A 202 8.47 -2.31 -20.15
C ILE A 202 9.72 -1.43 -20.08
N TRP A 203 10.72 -1.83 -19.29
CA TRP A 203 11.97 -1.08 -19.18
C TRP A 203 12.78 -1.08 -20.48
N ALA A 204 12.79 -2.18 -21.22
CA ALA A 204 13.43 -2.27 -22.53
C ALA A 204 12.73 -1.37 -23.56
N ASP A 205 11.39 -1.35 -23.57
CA ASP A 205 10.59 -0.50 -24.46
C ASP A 205 10.78 0.99 -24.15
N VAL A 206 10.84 1.35 -22.86
CA VAL A 206 11.12 2.74 -22.43
C VAL A 206 12.54 3.14 -22.84
N GLY A 207 13.53 2.25 -22.69
CA GLY A 207 14.90 2.50 -23.14
C GLY A 207 14.99 2.71 -24.66
N ALA A 208 14.28 1.89 -25.44
CA ALA A 208 14.20 2.04 -26.89
C ALA A 208 13.48 3.33 -27.31
N TYR A 209 12.42 3.72 -26.61
CA TYR A 209 11.70 4.99 -26.83
C TYR A 209 12.58 6.21 -26.51
N ILE A 210 13.31 6.19 -25.40
CA ILE A 210 14.24 7.26 -25.03
C ILE A 210 15.37 7.38 -26.06
N ASN A 211 15.94 6.26 -26.50
CA ASN A 211 17.01 6.25 -27.49
C ASN A 211 16.54 6.72 -28.89
N SER A 212 15.32 6.37 -29.30
CA SER A 212 14.74 6.86 -30.56
C SER A 212 14.37 8.34 -30.49
N ALA A 213 13.87 8.81 -29.34
CA ALA A 213 13.63 10.23 -29.09
C ALA A 213 14.95 11.04 -29.10
N SER A 214 16.02 10.55 -28.48
CA SER A 214 17.32 11.23 -28.49
C SER A 214 17.98 11.28 -29.87
N VAL A 215 17.81 10.23 -30.69
CA VAL A 215 18.28 10.21 -32.09
C VAL A 215 17.49 11.19 -32.97
N SER A 216 16.18 11.33 -32.75
CA SER A 216 15.36 12.27 -33.50
C SER A 216 15.73 13.74 -33.22
N VAL A 217 16.08 14.07 -31.97
CA VAL A 217 16.50 15.44 -31.58
C VAL A 217 17.88 15.80 -32.14
N MET A 218 18.82 14.85 -32.23
CA MET A 218 20.13 15.08 -32.86
C MET A 218 20.06 15.21 -34.39
N SER A 219 19.06 14.61 -35.05
CA SER A 219 18.91 14.72 -36.51
C SER A 219 18.36 16.07 -36.98
N SER A 220 17.72 16.83 -36.08
CA SER A 220 17.14 18.15 -36.38
C SER A 220 18.13 19.33 -36.28
N ASP A 221 19.29 19.16 -35.63
CA ASP A 221 20.26 20.25 -35.44
C ASP A 221 21.35 20.35 -36.52
N ASN A 222 21.46 19.36 -37.43
CA ASN A 222 22.44 19.39 -38.54
C ASN A 222 21.86 19.89 -39.88
N GLY A 223 20.68 20.53 -39.84
CA GLY A 223 19.95 20.96 -41.05
C GLY A 223 20.06 22.45 -41.41
N SER A 224 20.85 23.25 -40.70
CA SER A 224 20.94 24.69 -40.93
C SER A 224 22.37 25.23 -40.82
N GLU A 225 23.24 24.83 -41.73
CA GLU A 225 24.36 25.68 -42.18
C GLU A 225 24.40 25.60 -43.71
N GLY A 226 23.82 26.61 -44.34
CA GLY A 226 24.01 26.96 -45.74
C GLY A 226 24.82 28.25 -45.83
#